data_AF-A0A151BK80-F1
#
_entry.id   AF-A0A151BK80-F1
#
_cell.length_a   1.000
_cell.length_b   1.000
_cell.length_c   1.000
_cell.angle_alpha   90.00
_cell.angle_beta   90.00
_cell.angle_gamma   90.00
#
_symmetry.space_group_name_H-M   'P 1'
#
loop_
_entity.id
_entity.type
_entity.pdbx_description
1 polymer ?
#
loop_
_entity_poly.entity_id
_entity_poly.type
_entity_poly.pdbx_seq_one_letter_code
_entity_poly.pdbx_strand_id
1 'polypeptide(L)' 'MENKDRFPQWFREMAEYLSEGSSWLYEKRGPAIYGDEVRGIPASGLFDKKDAEKALKHAGDAIRLAYRLFGEFYAA' A
#
# COMPACT_ATOMS: atom_id res chain seq x y z
N MET A 1 -9.16 15.59 5.61
CA MET A 1 -7.87 16.03 5.06
C MET A 1 -8.04 17.45 4.55
N GLU A 2 -7.47 18.42 5.26
CA GLU A 2 -7.69 19.88 5.09
C GLU A 2 -7.10 20.46 3.79
N ASN A 3 -6.49 19.64 2.93
CA ASN A 3 -5.79 20.10 1.72
C ASN A 3 -6.11 19.26 0.48
N LYS A 4 -7.22 18.49 0.47
CA LYS A 4 -7.56 17.59 -0.65
C LYS A 4 -7.62 18.34 -1.98
N ASP A 5 -8.13 19.56 -1.98
CA ASP A 5 -8.35 20.35 -3.19
C ASP A 5 -7.05 20.78 -3.90
N ARG A 6 -5.91 20.70 -3.20
CA ARG A 6 -4.59 21.01 -3.77
C ARG A 6 -4.03 19.88 -4.65
N PHE A 7 -4.60 18.69 -4.57
CA PHE A 7 -4.18 17.55 -5.39
C PHE A 7 -5.01 17.43 -6.66
N PRO A 8 -4.46 16.89 -7.76
CA PRO A 8 -5.24 16.58 -8.97
C PRO A 8 -6.44 15.68 -8.68
N GLN A 9 -7.51 15.83 -9.47
CA GLN A 9 -8.74 15.04 -9.31
C GLN A 9 -8.47 13.52 -9.31
N TRP A 10 -7.64 13.04 -10.24
CA TRP A 10 -7.28 11.64 -10.34
C TRP A 10 -6.58 11.11 -9.07
N PHE A 11 -5.82 11.96 -8.36
CA PHE A 11 -5.12 11.57 -7.14
C PHE A 11 -6.09 11.55 -5.96
N ARG A 12 -7.02 12.50 -5.90
CA ARG A 12 -8.09 12.51 -4.89
C ARG A 12 -8.94 11.25 -4.94
N GLU A 13 -9.26 10.76 -6.13
CA GLU A 13 -10.00 9.51 -6.35
C GLU A 13 -9.24 8.26 -5.88
N MET A 14 -7.91 8.29 -5.92
CA MET A 14 -7.05 7.17 -5.49
C MET A 14 -6.62 7.27 -4.02
N ALA A 15 -6.89 8.39 -3.34
CA ALA A 15 -6.39 8.63 -1.98
C ALA A 15 -6.90 7.61 -0.96
N GLU A 16 -8.17 7.20 -1.08
CA GLU A 16 -8.76 6.16 -0.21
C GLU A 16 -8.11 4.79 -0.47
N TYR A 17 -7.98 4.39 -1.74
CA TYR A 17 -7.29 3.16 -2.13
C TYR A 17 -5.84 3.10 -1.62
N LEU A 18 -5.11 4.22 -1.69
CA LEU A 18 -3.74 4.32 -1.16
C LEU A 18 -3.71 4.22 0.37
N SER A 19 -4.65 4.86 1.06
CA SER A 19 -4.76 4.79 2.52
C SER A 19 -5.04 3.36 2.98
N GLU A 20 -6.01 2.69 2.36
CA GLU A 20 -6.34 1.29 2.65
C GLU A 20 -5.16 0.37 2.38
N GLY A 21 -4.52 0.50 1.22
CA GLY A 21 -3.35 -0.28 0.86
C GLY A 21 -2.19 -0.09 1.85
N SER A 22 -1.95 1.15 2.27
CA SER A 22 -0.91 1.48 3.27
C SER A 22 -1.19 0.82 4.61
N SER A 23 -2.40 0.96 5.15
CA SER A 23 -2.79 0.33 6.42
C SER A 23 -2.69 -1.20 6.34
N TRP A 24 -3.20 -1.78 5.26
CA TRP A 24 -3.18 -3.23 5.06
C TRP A 24 -1.75 -3.80 4.98
N LEU A 25 -0.84 -3.09 4.29
CA LEU A 25 0.58 -3.47 4.22
C LEU A 25 1.27 -3.33 5.59
N TYR A 26 0.99 -2.24 6.31
CA TYR A 26 1.54 -2.00 7.65
C TYR A 26 1.17 -3.10 8.63
N GLU A 27 -0.11 -3.47 8.68
CA GLU A 27 -0.61 -4.54 9.55
C GLU A 27 0.05 -5.90 9.27
N LYS A 28 0.40 -6.17 8.00
CA LYS A 28 0.97 -7.47 7.58
C LYS A 28 2.47 -7.55 7.68
N ARG A 29 3.16 -6.41 7.84
CA ARG A 29 4.62 -6.36 7.96
C ARG A 29 5.14 -7.28 9.07
N GLY A 30 4.53 -7.23 10.25
CA GLY A 30 4.95 -8.05 11.40
C GLY A 30 4.74 -9.55 11.14
N PRO A 31 3.50 -10.00 10.91
CA PRO A 31 3.22 -11.42 10.67
C PRO A 31 3.96 -12.00 9.44
N ALA A 32 4.24 -11.20 8.42
CA ALA A 32 4.99 -11.65 7.23
C ALA A 32 6.47 -11.96 7.54
N ILE A 33 7.01 -11.43 8.63
CA ILE A 33 8.39 -11.69 9.07
C ILE A 33 8.40 -12.76 10.16
N TYR A 34 7.55 -12.60 11.18
CA TYR A 34 7.63 -13.39 12.41
C TYR A 34 6.62 -14.55 12.47
N GLY A 35 5.65 -14.58 11.56
CA GLY A 35 4.50 -15.48 11.70
C GLY A 35 3.59 -15.05 12.86
N ASP A 36 2.82 -16.00 13.38
CA ASP A 36 2.04 -15.87 14.60
C ASP A 36 2.82 -16.61 15.70
N GLU A 37 3.65 -15.86 16.42
CA GLU A 37 4.54 -16.40 17.45
C GLU A 37 3.77 -17.03 18.61
N VAL A 38 2.59 -16.50 18.93
CA VAL A 38 1.74 -17.00 20.02
C VAL A 38 1.17 -18.38 19.68
N ARG A 39 0.79 -18.59 18.41
CA ARG A 39 0.24 -19.87 17.92
C ARG A 39 1.28 -20.79 17.30
N GLY A 40 2.53 -20.36 17.17
CA GLY A 40 3.61 -21.12 16.55
C GLY A 40 3.44 -21.32 15.04
N ILE A 41 2.74 -20.43 14.34
CA ILE A 41 2.48 -20.55 12.90
C ILE A 41 3.51 -19.73 12.13
N PRO A 42 4.33 -20.31 11.23
CA PRO A 42 5.28 -19.54 10.43
C PRO A 42 4.57 -18.67 9.38
N ALA A 43 5.23 -17.62 8.89
CA ALA A 43 4.68 -16.73 7.86
C ALA A 43 4.17 -17.47 6.61
N SER A 44 4.86 -18.54 6.18
CA SER A 44 4.45 -19.39 5.04
C SER A 44 3.14 -20.15 5.29
N GLY A 45 2.68 -20.26 6.54
CA GLY A 45 1.38 -20.82 6.90
C GLY A 45 0.28 -19.78 7.08
N LEU A 46 0.62 -18.48 7.07
CA LEU A 46 -0.32 -17.37 7.22
C LEU A 46 -0.65 -16.67 5.89
N PHE A 47 0.29 -16.69 4.95
CA PHE A 47 0.18 -15.99 3.68
C PHE A 47 0.26 -16.96 2.52
N ASP A 48 -0.55 -16.70 1.51
CA ASP A 48 -0.51 -17.42 0.24
C ASP A 48 -0.01 -16.53 -0.91
N LYS A 49 -0.02 -17.09 -2.12
CA LYS A 49 0.37 -16.38 -3.33
C LYS A 49 -0.50 -15.14 -3.59
N LYS A 50 -1.81 -15.19 -3.29
CA LYS A 50 -2.73 -14.08 -3.52
C LYS A 50 -2.43 -12.92 -2.57
N ASP A 51 -2.04 -13.22 -1.33
CA ASP A 51 -1.59 -12.19 -0.39
C ASP A 51 -0.34 -11.48 -0.92
N ALA A 52 0.62 -12.24 -1.45
CA ALA A 52 1.83 -11.69 -2.06
C ALA A 52 1.51 -10.83 -3.30
N GLU A 53 0.64 -11.31 -4.19
CA GLU A 53 0.19 -10.55 -5.37
C GLU A 53 -0.53 -9.26 -4.97
N LYS A 54 -1.39 -9.31 -3.96
CA LYS A 54 -2.08 -8.13 -3.43
C LYS A 54 -1.10 -7.13 -2.83
N ALA A 55 -0.10 -7.59 -2.07
CA ALA A 55 0.93 -6.73 -1.50
C ALA A 55 1.73 -6.02 -2.60
N LEU A 56 2.17 -6.78 -3.62
CA LEU A 56 2.87 -6.23 -4.79
C LEU A 56 2.02 -5.21 -5.55
N LYS A 57 0.73 -5.49 -5.73
CA LYS A 57 -0.20 -4.56 -6.39
C LYS A 57 -0.30 -3.23 -5.63
N HIS A 58 -0.57 -3.27 -4.32
CA HIS A 58 -0.69 -2.04 -3.53
C HIS A 58 0.62 -1.23 -3.50
N ALA A 59 1.76 -1.90 -3.31
CA ALA A 59 3.06 -1.24 -3.32
C ALA A 59 3.40 -0.64 -4.69
N GLY A 60 3.16 -1.40 -5.77
CA GLY A 60 3.39 -0.96 -7.15
C GLY A 60 2.49 0.20 -7.56
N ASP A 61 1.20 0.16 -7.20
CA ASP A 61 0.27 1.25 -7.46
C ASP A 61 0.66 2.52 -6.68
N ALA A 62 1.09 2.39 -5.43
CA ALA A 62 1.57 3.53 -4.64
C ALA A 62 2.77 4.21 -5.29
N ILE A 63 3.78 3.43 -5.72
CA ILE A 63 4.96 3.95 -6.41
C ILE A 63 4.55 4.63 -7.73
N ARG A 64 3.74 3.96 -8.55
CA ARG A 64 3.29 4.49 -9.85
C ARG A 64 2.54 5.82 -9.70
N LEU A 65 1.61 5.90 -8.74
CA LEU A 65 0.82 7.10 -8.49
C LEU A 65 1.68 8.22 -7.89
N ALA A 66 2.65 7.90 -7.02
CA ALA A 66 3.60 8.86 -6.49
C ALA A 66 4.48 9.48 -7.59
N TYR A 67 5.00 8.66 -8.51
CA TYR A 67 5.78 9.17 -9.65
C TYR A 67 4.95 10.05 -10.57
N ARG A 68 3.71 9.65 -10.88
CA ARG A 68 2.80 10.48 -11.67
C ARG A 68 2.54 11.82 -10.99
N LEU A 69 2.24 11.80 -9.68
CA LEU A 69 2.00 13.02 -8.92
C LEU A 69 3.22 13.92 -8.93
N PHE A 70 4.39 13.36 -8.60
CA PHE A 70 5.64 14.12 -8.59
C PHE A 70 5.94 14.76 -9.96
N GLY A 71 5.72 14.02 -11.05
CA GLY A 71 5.87 14.55 -12.41
C GLY A 71 4.96 15.74 -12.69
N GLU A 72 3.69 15.70 -12.30
CA GLU A 72 2.76 16.82 -12.51
C GLU A 72 3.13 18.09 -11.72
N PHE A 73 3.84 17.98 -10.60
CA PHE A 73 4.23 19.13 -9.77
C PHE A 73 5.66 19.64 -10.00
N TYR A 74 6.59 18.78 -10.44
CA TYR A 74 8.03 19.09 -10.45
C TYR A 74 8.74 18.83 -11.78
N ALA A 75 8.11 18.17 -12.76
CA ALA A 75 8.67 18.08 -14.10
C ALA A 75 8.18 19.26 -14.94
N ALA A 76 8.90 20.38 -14.85
CA ALA A 76 8.83 21.53 -15.76
C ALA A 76 10.08 21.55 -16.65
#